data_AF-A0A151MXL2-F1
#
_entry.id   AF-A0A151MXL2-F1
#
_cell.length_a   1.000
_cell.length_b   1.000
_cell.length_c   1.000
_cell.angle_alpha   90.00
_cell.angle_beta   90.00
_cell.angle_gamma   90.00
#
_symmetry.space_group_name_H-M   'P 1'
#
loop_
_entity.id
_entity.type
_entity.pdbx_description
1 polymer ?
#
loop_
_entity_poly.entity_id
_entity_poly.type
_entity_poly.pdbx_seq_one_letter_code
_entity_poly.pdbx_strand_id
1 'polypeptide(L)'
;MTSTDLTKAFDTVSQESLWKILAKRVCPEKFIAMVRQFHDGMFADVNDTESSEPFLVTDRIKQGCVLAPTLFNIMLSAMLTDAFRDCNAGVDICYWTKGKLFNWKKLKVKKKLQEVTVGDHLFAKDCSLDAKSEYDMQQSMDHFSSAWDKFGLTINTKKTEVMYQPPPGRPYIEATITVKGQTLQAVDKFTYLGSTLSHAVHIDDEMNASILQDVQFPTKLKRQIISK
;
A
#
# COMPACT_ATOMS: atom_id res chain seq x y z
N MET A 1 4.26 2.01 -12.03
CA MET A 1 4.01 1.91 -10.58
C MET A 1 2.75 2.71 -10.25
N THR A 2 1.87 2.19 -9.41
CA THR A 2 0.74 2.94 -8.83
C THR A 2 0.88 2.94 -7.31
N SER A 3 0.51 4.03 -6.62
CA SER A 3 0.36 4.04 -5.15
C SER A 3 -1.09 4.35 -4.82
N THR A 4 -1.61 3.62 -3.84
CA THR A 4 -2.94 3.80 -3.29
C THR A 4 -2.84 4.20 -1.82
N ASP A 5 -3.46 5.32 -1.45
CA ASP A 5 -3.60 5.73 -0.05
C ASP A 5 -4.73 4.94 0.62
N LEU A 6 -4.36 4.11 1.60
CA LEU A 6 -5.30 3.29 2.38
C LEU A 6 -5.72 3.99 3.67
N THR A 7 -5.39 5.27 3.89
CA THR A 7 -5.66 5.97 5.15
C THR A 7 -7.13 5.94 5.57
N LYS A 8 -8.05 6.09 4.61
CA LYS A 8 -9.50 6.00 4.86
C LYS A 8 -10.04 4.56 4.94
N ALA A 9 -9.23 3.57 4.55
CA ALA A 9 -9.66 2.18 4.57
C ALA A 9 -9.93 1.70 6.00
N PHE A 10 -9.18 2.19 7.01
CA PHE A 10 -9.42 1.89 8.43
C PHE A 10 -10.82 2.26 8.92
N ASP A 11 -11.35 3.39 8.45
CA ASP A 11 -12.65 3.93 8.85
C ASP A 11 -13.83 3.32 8.08
N THR A 12 -13.55 2.44 7.12
CA THR A 12 -14.55 1.85 6.22
C THR A 12 -14.55 0.33 6.27
N VAL A 13 -13.69 -0.29 7.10
CA VAL A 13 -13.67 -1.74 7.28
C VAL A 13 -14.96 -2.21 7.96
N SER A 14 -15.76 -2.98 7.23
CA SER A 14 -16.87 -3.74 7.81
C SER A 14 -16.34 -4.79 8.80
N GLN A 15 -16.76 -4.68 10.08
CA GLN A 15 -16.41 -5.66 11.11
C GLN A 15 -16.90 -7.07 10.72
N GLU A 16 -18.09 -7.19 10.11
CA GLU A 16 -18.64 -8.47 9.66
C GLU A 16 -17.75 -9.14 8.61
N SER A 17 -17.25 -8.37 7.65
CA SER A 17 -16.32 -8.85 6.62
C SER A 17 -15.01 -9.29 7.25
N LEU A 18 -14.48 -8.53 8.20
CA LEU A 18 -13.29 -8.87 8.97
C LEU A 18 -13.45 -10.21 9.71
N TRP A 19 -14.59 -10.45 10.36
CA TRP A 19 -14.88 -11.72 11.05
C TRP A 19 -14.91 -12.91 10.10
N LYS A 20 -15.54 -12.74 8.93
CA LYS A 20 -15.57 -13.79 7.89
C LYS A 20 -14.17 -14.11 7.36
N ILE A 21 -13.31 -13.10 7.21
CA ILE A 21 -11.93 -13.29 6.75
C ILE A 21 -11.10 -14.01 7.80
N LEU A 22 -11.19 -13.58 9.06
CA LEU A 22 -10.49 -14.21 10.17
C LEU A 22 -10.91 -15.66 10.36
N ALA A 23 -12.19 -15.99 10.16
CA ALA A 23 -12.68 -17.37 10.23
C ALA A 23 -12.19 -18.26 9.07
N LYS A 24 -11.96 -17.66 7.88
CA LYS A 24 -11.41 -18.37 6.72
C LYS A 24 -9.90 -18.55 6.78
N ARG A 25 -9.20 -17.62 7.42
CA ARG A 25 -7.79 -17.77 7.79
C ARG A 25 -7.74 -18.69 9.02
N VAL A 26 -6.65 -19.42 9.24
CA VAL A 26 -6.56 -20.47 10.28
C VAL A 26 -6.49 -19.88 11.70
N CYS A 27 -7.28 -18.84 12.01
CA CYS A 27 -7.40 -18.26 13.32
C CYS A 27 -8.35 -19.12 14.17
N PRO A 28 -7.98 -19.49 15.40
CA PRO A 28 -8.87 -20.22 16.30
C PRO A 28 -10.16 -19.45 16.57
N GLU A 29 -11.31 -20.13 16.58
CA GLU A 29 -12.62 -19.50 16.87
C GLU A 29 -12.62 -18.73 18.19
N LYS A 30 -11.93 -19.27 19.21
CA LYS A 30 -11.75 -18.59 20.51
C LYS A 30 -11.06 -17.24 20.37
N PHE A 31 -10.08 -17.11 19.49
CA PHE A 31 -9.40 -15.84 19.24
C PHE A 31 -10.34 -14.84 18.58
N ILE A 32 -11.09 -15.27 17.56
CA ILE A 32 -12.08 -14.43 16.89
C ILE A 32 -13.14 -13.96 17.87
N ALA A 33 -13.65 -14.84 18.73
CA ALA A 33 -14.63 -14.50 19.77
C ALA A 33 -14.08 -13.46 20.76
N MET A 34 -12.83 -13.57 21.19
CA MET A 34 -12.20 -12.56 22.05
C MET A 34 -12.10 -11.20 21.35
N VAL A 35 -11.65 -11.17 20.10
CA VAL A 35 -11.53 -9.92 19.34
C VAL A 35 -12.91 -9.28 19.11
N ARG A 36 -13.95 -10.08 18.85
CA ARG A 36 -15.33 -9.59 18.72
C ARG A 36 -15.86 -8.92 19.99
N GLN A 37 -15.56 -9.48 21.16
CA GLN A 37 -15.96 -8.85 22.43
C GLN A 37 -15.36 -7.44 22.64
N PHE A 38 -14.22 -7.14 22.02
CA PHE A 38 -13.62 -5.80 22.07
C PHE A 38 -14.24 -4.80 21.10
N HIS A 39 -15.05 -5.23 20.13
CA HIS A 39 -15.54 -4.38 19.05
C HIS A 39 -17.08 -4.37 18.95
N ASP A 40 -17.75 -5.46 19.28
CA ASP A 40 -19.20 -5.58 19.25
C ASP A 40 -19.83 -4.70 20.36
N GLY A 41 -20.82 -3.87 20.00
CA GLY A 41 -21.57 -3.06 20.97
C GLY A 41 -20.78 -1.91 21.60
N MET A 42 -19.63 -1.53 21.02
CA MET A 42 -18.78 -0.47 21.56
C MET A 42 -19.42 0.91 21.35
N PHE A 43 -19.45 1.72 22.41
CA PHE A 43 -19.81 3.14 22.35
C PHE A 43 -18.56 4.01 22.41
N ALA A 44 -18.61 5.16 21.73
CA ALA A 44 -17.59 6.19 21.79
C ALA A 44 -18.24 7.56 22.04
N ASP A 45 -17.51 8.42 22.73
CA ASP A 45 -17.80 9.83 22.92
C ASP A 45 -16.55 10.65 22.56
N VAL A 46 -16.75 11.91 22.17
CA VAL A 46 -15.68 12.84 21.82
C VAL A 46 -15.60 13.88 22.93
N ASN A 47 -14.43 13.98 23.57
CA ASN A 47 -14.12 15.02 24.55
C ASN A 47 -13.15 16.01 23.92
N ASP A 48 -13.66 17.17 23.49
CA ASP A 48 -12.86 18.30 23.02
C ASP A 48 -12.99 19.49 23.99
N THR A 49 -14.22 19.95 24.23
CA THR A 49 -14.54 21.03 25.19
C THR A 49 -15.79 20.74 26.03
N GLU A 50 -16.81 20.13 25.43
CA GLU A 50 -17.93 19.46 26.11
C GLU A 50 -18.02 18.01 25.62
N SER A 51 -18.37 17.08 26.51
CA SER A 51 -18.49 15.65 26.19
C SER A 51 -19.68 15.44 25.25
N SER A 52 -19.43 14.84 24.08
CA SER A 52 -20.52 14.45 23.18
C SER A 52 -21.37 13.34 23.80
N GLU A 53 -22.63 13.25 23.40
CA GLU A 53 -23.43 12.07 23.72
C GLU A 53 -22.75 10.78 23.17
N PRO A 54 -22.77 9.67 23.92
CA PRO A 54 -22.20 8.41 23.45
C PRO A 54 -22.91 7.91 22.19
N PHE A 55 -22.16 7.57 21.15
CA PHE A 55 -22.66 6.97 19.92
C PHE A 55 -22.09 5.57 19.71
N LEU A 56 -22.89 4.70 19.10
CA LEU A 56 -22.49 3.33 18.79
C LEU A 56 -21.47 3.31 17.64
N VAL A 57 -20.40 2.54 17.80
CA VAL A 57 -19.38 2.33 16.75
C VAL A 57 -19.71 1.05 15.99
N THR A 58 -20.32 1.19 14.81
CA THR A 58 -20.80 0.05 13.99
C THR A 58 -19.80 -0.44 12.95
N ASP A 59 -19.09 0.47 12.26
CA ASP A 59 -18.42 0.15 10.99
C ASP A 59 -16.92 0.44 10.97
N ARG A 60 -16.25 0.35 12.12
CA ARG A 60 -14.83 0.74 12.23
C ARG A 60 -14.05 -0.17 13.15
N ILE A 61 -12.79 -0.36 12.81
CA ILE A 61 -11.77 -0.80 13.75
C ILE A 61 -11.28 0.45 14.49
N LYS A 62 -11.30 0.45 15.82
CA LYS A 62 -10.95 1.64 16.63
C LYS A 62 -9.53 2.13 16.33
N GLN A 63 -9.41 3.36 15.82
CA GLN A 63 -8.12 4.02 15.67
C GLN A 63 -7.48 4.20 17.07
N GLY A 64 -6.25 3.72 17.25
CA GLY A 64 -5.57 3.68 18.55
C GLY A 64 -5.79 2.38 19.35
N CYS A 65 -6.61 1.44 18.89
CA CYS A 65 -6.59 0.08 19.41
C CYS A 65 -5.28 -0.61 18.99
N VAL A 66 -4.61 -1.27 19.94
CA VAL A 66 -3.34 -1.99 19.71
C VAL A 66 -3.50 -3.08 18.65
N LEU A 67 -4.68 -3.70 18.55
CA LEU A 67 -4.96 -4.75 17.58
C LEU A 67 -5.37 -4.23 16.20
N ALA A 68 -5.76 -2.96 16.08
CA ALA A 68 -6.31 -2.43 14.84
C ALA A 68 -5.35 -2.52 13.64
N PRO A 69 -4.05 -2.15 13.77
CA PRO A 69 -3.10 -2.31 12.68
C PRO A 69 -2.94 -3.77 12.25
N THR A 70 -2.91 -4.70 13.21
CA THR A 70 -2.74 -6.13 12.93
C THR A 70 -3.96 -6.71 12.21
N LEU A 71 -5.17 -6.38 12.67
CA LEU A 71 -6.42 -6.82 12.04
C LEU A 71 -6.56 -6.27 10.62
N PHE A 72 -6.21 -4.99 10.43
CA PHE A 72 -6.18 -4.38 9.11
C PHE A 72 -5.18 -5.06 8.18
N ASN A 73 -3.97 -5.36 8.64
CA ASN A 73 -2.96 -6.06 7.85
C ASN A 73 -3.40 -7.49 7.46
N ILE A 74 -4.09 -8.20 8.34
CA ILE A 74 -4.64 -9.53 8.02
C ILE A 74 -5.71 -9.44 6.93
N MET A 75 -6.61 -8.46 7.03
CA MET A 75 -7.62 -8.20 6.02
C MET A 75 -6.98 -7.82 4.68
N LEU A 76 -6.02 -6.90 4.70
CA LEU A 76 -5.32 -6.42 3.51
C LEU A 76 -4.56 -7.57 2.82
N SER A 77 -3.83 -8.38 3.59
CA SER A 77 -3.17 -9.59 3.08
C SER A 77 -4.18 -10.55 2.46
N ALA A 78 -5.35 -10.74 3.08
CA ALA A 78 -6.38 -11.60 2.56
C ALA A 78 -6.98 -11.11 1.24
N MET A 79 -7.20 -9.81 1.14
CA MET A 79 -7.71 -9.14 -0.04
C MET A 79 -6.69 -9.19 -1.19
N LEU A 80 -5.41 -8.96 -0.94
CA LEU A 80 -4.36 -9.05 -1.96
C LEU A 80 -4.17 -10.47 -2.47
N THR A 81 -4.28 -11.46 -1.55
CA THR A 81 -4.32 -12.87 -1.95
C THR A 81 -5.53 -13.17 -2.86
N ASP A 82 -6.66 -12.46 -2.72
CA ASP A 82 -7.82 -12.61 -3.61
C ASP A 82 -7.60 -11.87 -4.94
N ALA A 83 -7.08 -10.64 -4.88
CA ALA A 83 -6.82 -9.79 -6.04
C ALA A 83 -5.79 -10.43 -6.99
N PHE A 84 -4.69 -10.94 -6.45
CA PHE A 84 -3.55 -11.36 -7.24
C PHE A 84 -3.36 -12.88 -7.30
N ARG A 85 -4.33 -13.69 -6.84
CA ARG A 85 -4.24 -15.16 -6.87
C ARG A 85 -3.86 -15.71 -8.25
N ASP A 86 -4.51 -15.18 -9.27
CA ASP A 86 -4.40 -15.63 -10.66
C ASP A 86 -3.75 -14.55 -11.54
N CYS A 87 -3.14 -13.53 -10.92
CA CYS A 87 -2.53 -12.42 -11.61
C CYS A 87 -1.02 -12.65 -11.75
N ASN A 88 -0.53 -12.68 -12.98
CA ASN A 88 0.91 -12.77 -13.27
C ASN A 88 1.53 -11.39 -13.57
N ALA A 89 0.81 -10.30 -13.23
CA ALA A 89 1.30 -8.95 -13.41
C ALA A 89 2.31 -8.61 -12.30
N GLY A 90 3.41 -7.99 -12.70
CA GLY A 90 4.50 -7.66 -11.80
C GLY A 90 5.75 -7.23 -12.56
N VAL A 91 6.81 -7.01 -11.79
CA VAL A 91 8.17 -6.76 -12.29
C VAL A 91 9.06 -7.93 -11.89
N ASP A 92 9.76 -8.49 -12.88
CA ASP A 92 10.65 -9.62 -12.66
C ASP A 92 12.01 -9.15 -12.14
N ILE A 93 12.41 -9.66 -10.99
CA ILE A 93 13.70 -9.40 -10.36
C ILE A 93 14.55 -10.66 -10.51
N CYS A 94 15.59 -10.55 -11.34
CA CYS A 94 16.64 -11.57 -11.46
C CYS A 94 17.70 -11.34 -10.37
N TYR A 95 17.91 -12.32 -9.50
CA TYR A 95 18.87 -12.24 -8.41
C TYR A 95 19.76 -13.48 -8.30
N TRP A 96 20.83 -13.34 -7.52
CA TRP A 96 21.80 -14.41 -7.28
C TRP A 96 22.27 -14.40 -5.83
N THR A 97 22.04 -15.52 -5.13
CA THR A 97 22.31 -15.65 -3.70
C THR A 97 23.66 -16.27 -3.35
N LYS A 98 24.46 -16.69 -4.35
CA LYS A 98 25.62 -17.58 -4.11
C LYS A 98 26.96 -17.09 -4.67
N GLY A 99 27.63 -16.12 -4.05
CA GLY A 99 29.05 -15.82 -4.29
C GLY A 99 29.46 -14.38 -3.99
N LYS A 100 30.65 -13.94 -4.42
CA LYS A 100 31.15 -12.57 -4.19
C LYS A 100 30.29 -11.54 -4.95
N LEU A 101 29.79 -10.52 -4.23
CA LEU A 101 28.78 -9.53 -4.65
C LEU A 101 29.08 -8.78 -5.97
N PHE A 102 30.36 -8.60 -6.34
CA PHE A 102 30.77 -7.68 -7.43
C PHE A 102 31.20 -8.34 -8.75
N ASN A 103 30.78 -9.58 -9.05
CA ASN A 103 31.12 -10.23 -10.32
C ASN A 103 29.98 -10.16 -11.35
N TRP A 104 29.76 -8.98 -11.94
CA TRP A 104 28.71 -8.70 -12.93
C TRP A 104 28.74 -9.63 -14.16
N LYS A 105 29.91 -10.19 -14.51
CA LYS A 105 30.05 -11.17 -15.61
C LYS A 105 29.24 -12.46 -15.34
N LYS A 106 28.94 -12.78 -14.09
CA LYS A 106 28.13 -13.94 -13.71
C LYS A 106 26.62 -13.70 -13.77
N LEU A 107 26.16 -12.44 -13.70
CA LEU A 107 24.75 -12.09 -13.97
C LEU A 107 24.39 -12.30 -15.46
N LYS A 108 25.37 -12.38 -16.36
CA LYS A 108 25.14 -12.74 -17.77
C LYS A 108 24.91 -14.25 -17.98
N VAL A 109 25.14 -15.08 -16.96
CA VAL A 109 24.99 -16.54 -17.06
C VAL A 109 23.57 -16.92 -16.60
N LYS A 110 22.61 -16.89 -17.56
CA LYS A 110 21.18 -17.16 -17.32
C LYS A 110 20.89 -18.43 -16.50
N LYS A 111 21.71 -19.48 -16.62
CA LYS A 111 21.54 -20.77 -15.95
C LYS A 111 21.63 -20.75 -14.41
N LYS A 112 22.07 -19.65 -13.79
CA LYS A 112 22.26 -19.56 -12.32
C LYS A 112 21.47 -18.43 -11.64
N LEU A 113 20.69 -17.68 -12.41
CA LEU A 113 19.83 -16.64 -11.87
C LEU A 113 18.56 -17.27 -11.31
N GLN A 114 18.16 -16.82 -10.14
CA GLN A 114 16.81 -17.02 -9.63
C GLN A 114 15.99 -15.81 -10.04
N GLU A 115 14.70 -16.02 -10.30
CA GLU A 115 13.77 -14.98 -10.72
C GLU A 115 12.61 -14.95 -9.73
N VAL A 116 12.23 -13.75 -9.31
CA VAL A 116 11.03 -13.52 -8.51
C VAL A 116 10.25 -12.37 -9.13
N THR A 117 8.96 -12.57 -9.33
CA THR A 117 8.06 -11.52 -9.79
C THR A 117 7.52 -10.80 -8.56
N VAL A 118 7.65 -9.47 -8.54
CA VAL A 118 7.12 -8.62 -7.48
C VAL A 118 6.04 -7.73 -8.08
N GLY A 119 4.80 -7.86 -7.61
CA GLY A 119 3.64 -7.13 -8.14
C GLY A 119 3.04 -6.11 -7.16
N ASP A 120 3.23 -6.32 -5.86
CA ASP A 120 2.71 -5.45 -4.81
C ASP A 120 3.74 -5.21 -3.71
N HIS A 121 3.75 -3.99 -3.18
CA HIS A 121 4.50 -3.60 -1.99
C HIS A 121 3.54 -2.96 -0.98
N LEU A 122 3.54 -3.48 0.24
CA LEU A 122 2.69 -3.00 1.31
C LEU A 122 3.50 -2.46 2.46
N PHE A 123 3.14 -1.26 2.90
CA PHE A 123 3.65 -0.73 4.14
C PHE A 123 2.59 0.08 4.87
N ALA A 124 2.16 -0.44 6.03
CA ALA A 124 1.15 0.18 6.88
C ALA A 124 -0.11 0.60 6.11
N LYS A 125 -0.23 1.89 5.77
CA LYS A 125 -1.39 2.47 5.09
C LYS A 125 -1.16 2.76 3.61
N ASP A 126 -0.01 2.37 3.06
CA ASP A 126 0.34 2.61 1.67
C ASP A 126 0.52 1.26 0.96
N CYS A 127 -0.13 1.13 -0.20
CA CYS A 127 0.06 -0.01 -1.09
C CYS A 127 0.50 0.52 -2.45
N SER A 128 1.63 0.01 -2.96
CA SER A 128 2.03 0.25 -4.33
C SER A 128 1.99 -1.01 -5.16
N LEU A 129 1.53 -0.87 -6.41
CA LEU A 129 1.54 -1.95 -7.39
C LEU A 129 2.54 -1.64 -8.49
N ASP A 130 3.17 -2.70 -8.99
CA ASP A 130 4.21 -2.64 -9.99
C ASP A 130 3.88 -3.57 -11.15
N ALA A 131 4.15 -3.11 -12.37
CA ALA A 131 3.90 -3.89 -13.57
C ALA A 131 4.86 -3.46 -14.68
N LYS A 132 5.24 -4.41 -15.53
CA LYS A 132 6.12 -4.20 -16.69
C LYS A 132 5.48 -3.46 -17.86
N SER A 133 4.15 -3.35 -17.89
CA SER A 133 3.41 -2.70 -18.96
C SER A 133 2.18 -1.97 -18.42
N GLU A 134 1.69 -0.99 -19.18
CA GLU A 134 0.44 -0.28 -18.88
C GLU A 134 -0.75 -1.23 -18.88
N TYR A 135 -0.79 -2.19 -19.81
CA TYR A 135 -1.81 -3.23 -19.87
C TYR A 135 -1.83 -4.10 -18.60
N ASP A 136 -0.67 -4.57 -18.16
CA ASP A 136 -0.56 -5.35 -16.93
C ASP A 136 -0.92 -4.50 -15.71
N MET A 137 -0.56 -3.21 -15.70
CA MET A 137 -0.93 -2.29 -14.62
C MET A 137 -2.46 -2.09 -14.54
N GLN A 138 -3.12 -1.91 -15.69
CA GLN A 138 -4.57 -1.76 -15.75
C GLN A 138 -5.26 -3.02 -15.21
N GLN A 139 -4.82 -4.21 -15.63
CA GLN A 139 -5.33 -5.47 -15.09
C GLN A 139 -5.10 -5.58 -13.57
N SER A 140 -3.90 -5.24 -13.09
CA SER A 140 -3.62 -5.22 -11.64
C SER A 140 -4.57 -4.29 -10.89
N MET A 141 -4.81 -3.08 -11.40
CA MET A 141 -5.74 -2.14 -10.79
C MET A 141 -7.20 -2.60 -10.85
N ASP A 142 -7.62 -3.26 -11.92
CA ASP A 142 -8.97 -3.81 -12.05
C ASP A 142 -9.22 -4.95 -11.06
N HIS A 143 -8.25 -5.87 -10.92
CA HIS A 143 -8.29 -6.93 -9.93
C HIS A 143 -8.26 -6.37 -8.51
N PHE A 144 -7.38 -5.41 -8.25
CA PHE A 144 -7.26 -4.73 -6.97
C PHE A 144 -8.56 -4.01 -6.59
N SER A 145 -9.15 -3.22 -7.51
CA SER A 145 -10.43 -2.55 -7.29
C SER A 145 -11.58 -3.52 -7.08
N SER A 146 -11.62 -4.61 -7.84
CA SER A 146 -12.65 -5.65 -7.69
C SER A 146 -12.57 -6.33 -6.33
N ALA A 147 -11.36 -6.65 -5.86
CA ALA A 147 -11.16 -7.19 -4.52
C ALA A 147 -11.50 -6.16 -3.43
N TRP A 148 -11.10 -4.90 -3.59
CA TRP A 148 -11.43 -3.80 -2.68
C TRP A 148 -12.94 -3.72 -2.44
N ASP A 149 -13.73 -3.78 -3.53
CA ASP A 149 -15.18 -3.73 -3.49
C ASP A 149 -15.82 -4.95 -2.81
N LYS A 150 -15.30 -6.16 -3.05
CA LYS A 150 -15.78 -7.38 -2.36
C LYS A 150 -15.60 -7.31 -0.85
N PHE A 151 -14.58 -6.57 -0.40
CA PHE A 151 -14.26 -6.39 1.02
C PHE A 151 -14.95 -5.13 1.60
N GLY A 152 -15.81 -4.47 0.82
CA GLY A 152 -16.60 -3.31 1.25
C GLY A 152 -15.79 -2.02 1.38
N LEU A 153 -14.58 -1.99 0.82
CA LEU A 153 -13.71 -0.83 0.87
C LEU A 153 -13.87 0.00 -0.41
N THR A 154 -13.48 1.28 -0.35
CA THR A 154 -13.46 2.16 -1.53
C THR A 154 -12.08 2.74 -1.74
N ILE A 155 -11.57 2.66 -2.97
CA ILE A 155 -10.29 3.27 -3.37
C ILE A 155 -10.49 4.78 -3.49
N ASN A 156 -9.59 5.55 -2.88
CA ASN A 156 -9.55 6.99 -3.07
C ASN A 156 -8.77 7.33 -4.36
N THR A 157 -9.47 7.37 -5.49
CA THR A 157 -8.91 7.67 -6.81
C THR A 157 -8.19 9.02 -6.84
N LYS A 158 -8.65 10.02 -6.08
CA LYS A 158 -8.03 11.36 -6.02
C LYS A 158 -6.65 11.38 -5.37
N LYS A 159 -6.34 10.38 -4.54
CA LYS A 159 -5.03 10.23 -3.88
C LYS A 159 -4.21 9.09 -4.49
N THR A 160 -4.78 8.39 -5.46
CA THR A 160 -4.11 7.28 -6.10
C THR A 160 -3.37 7.82 -7.32
N GLU A 161 -2.06 7.66 -7.31
CA GLU A 161 -1.15 8.21 -8.32
C GLU A 161 -0.55 7.08 -9.15
N VAL A 162 -0.31 7.35 -10.43
CA VAL A 162 0.41 6.46 -11.35
C VAL A 162 1.67 7.12 -11.85
N MET A 163 2.78 6.39 -11.81
CA MET A 163 4.04 6.78 -12.43
C MET A 163 4.43 5.75 -13.49
N TYR A 164 4.84 6.25 -14.65
CA TYR A 164 5.34 5.44 -15.75
C TYR A 164 6.81 5.77 -16.02
N GLN A 165 7.62 4.72 -16.19
CA GLN A 165 9.01 4.81 -16.59
C GLN A 165 9.19 4.11 -17.93
N PRO A 166 9.40 4.85 -19.03
CA PRO A 166 9.60 4.25 -20.34
C PRO A 166 10.95 3.52 -20.40
N PRO A 167 11.07 2.44 -21.20
CA PRO A 167 12.36 1.82 -21.48
C PRO A 167 13.37 2.84 -22.05
N PRO A 168 14.69 2.67 -21.79
CA PRO A 168 15.71 3.58 -22.31
C PRO A 168 15.58 3.83 -23.81
N GLY A 169 15.56 5.10 -24.22
CA GLY A 169 15.43 5.51 -25.63
C GLY A 169 14.00 5.52 -26.18
N ARG A 170 12.98 5.20 -25.38
CA ARG A 170 11.57 5.42 -25.74
C ARG A 170 11.12 6.81 -25.27
N PRO A 171 10.26 7.51 -26.06
CA PRO A 171 9.66 8.76 -25.60
C PRO A 171 8.74 8.50 -24.41
N TYR A 172 8.66 9.48 -23.51
CA TYR A 172 7.69 9.45 -22.43
C TYR A 172 6.29 9.67 -22.98
N ILE A 173 5.38 8.79 -22.60
CA ILE A 173 3.94 8.88 -22.87
C ILE A 173 3.26 8.62 -21.54
N GLU A 174 2.41 9.53 -21.09
CA GLU A 174 1.68 9.36 -19.83
C GLU A 174 0.82 8.10 -19.88
N ALA A 175 0.92 7.27 -18.84
CA ALA A 175 0.08 6.10 -18.71
C ALA A 175 -1.36 6.52 -18.34
N THR A 176 -2.34 5.92 -19.01
CA THR A 176 -3.76 6.13 -18.77
C THR A 176 -4.33 4.91 -18.04
N ILE A 177 -4.23 4.93 -16.71
CA ILE A 177 -4.84 3.91 -15.85
C ILE A 177 -6.15 4.43 -15.29
N THR A 178 -7.19 3.60 -15.33
CA THR A 178 -8.52 3.96 -14.85
C THR A 178 -8.99 3.02 -13.74
N VAL A 179 -9.77 3.56 -12.80
CA VAL A 179 -10.46 2.78 -11.76
C VAL A 179 -11.90 3.25 -11.75
N LYS A 180 -12.85 2.33 -11.99
CA LYS A 180 -14.29 2.63 -12.09
C LYS A 180 -14.62 3.79 -13.06
N GLY A 181 -13.89 3.85 -14.18
CA GLY A 181 -14.04 4.90 -15.20
C GLY A 181 -13.43 6.25 -14.84
N GLN A 182 -12.75 6.38 -13.70
CA GLN A 182 -11.96 7.57 -13.35
C GLN A 182 -10.49 7.34 -13.66
N THR A 183 -9.88 8.23 -14.44
CA THR A 183 -8.44 8.20 -14.71
C THR A 183 -7.66 8.60 -13.47
N LEU A 184 -6.66 7.81 -13.12
CA LEU A 184 -5.72 8.10 -12.04
C LEU A 184 -4.78 9.24 -12.44
N GLN A 185 -4.29 9.99 -11.45
CA GLN A 185 -3.37 11.08 -11.73
C GLN A 185 -1.99 10.53 -12.11
N ALA A 186 -1.52 10.86 -13.32
CA ALA A 186 -0.15 10.61 -13.72
C ALA A 186 0.80 11.60 -13.03
N VAL A 187 1.91 11.10 -12.48
CA VAL A 187 2.91 11.91 -11.77
C VAL A 187 4.32 11.67 -12.30
N ASP A 188 5.09 12.76 -12.40
CA ASP A 188 6.49 12.71 -12.85
C ASP A 188 7.45 12.24 -11.75
N LYS A 189 7.07 12.50 -10.50
CA LYS A 189 7.80 12.14 -9.28
C LYS A 189 6.87 11.39 -8.35
N PHE A 190 7.36 10.28 -7.84
CA PHE A 190 6.61 9.36 -7.00
C PHE A 190 7.37 9.16 -5.70
N THR A 191 6.76 9.53 -4.57
CA THR A 191 7.37 9.36 -3.25
C THR A 191 6.72 8.21 -2.52
N TYR A 192 7.50 7.20 -2.14
CA TYR A 192 7.05 6.07 -1.36
C TYR A 192 8.00 5.84 -0.18
N LEU A 193 7.45 5.91 1.04
CA LEU A 193 8.20 5.72 2.29
C LEU A 193 9.44 6.62 2.47
N GLY A 194 9.39 7.82 1.88
CA GLY A 194 10.48 8.79 1.93
C GLY A 194 11.48 8.69 0.76
N SER A 195 11.46 7.60 0.00
CA SER A 195 12.21 7.47 -1.25
C SER A 195 11.43 8.08 -2.42
N THR A 196 12.12 8.85 -3.26
CA THR A 196 11.52 9.51 -4.43
C THR A 196 12.07 8.92 -5.71
N LEU A 197 11.18 8.41 -6.54
CA LEU A 197 11.47 7.97 -7.90
C LEU A 197 11.00 9.02 -8.90
N SER A 198 11.70 9.16 -10.03
CA SER A 198 11.25 9.99 -11.15
C SER A 198 11.13 9.20 -12.44
N HIS A 199 10.23 9.64 -13.32
CA HIS A 199 10.03 9.05 -14.65
C HIS A 199 11.32 8.96 -15.49
N ALA A 200 12.26 9.89 -15.28
CA ALA A 200 13.52 9.98 -16.01
C ALA A 200 14.64 9.06 -15.48
N VAL A 201 14.39 8.34 -14.37
CA VAL A 201 15.34 7.40 -13.75
C VAL A 201 16.67 8.06 -13.39
N HIS A 202 16.63 9.34 -13.01
CA HIS A 202 17.80 10.07 -12.52
C HIS A 202 17.91 9.93 -11.00
N ILE A 203 19.06 9.42 -10.54
CA ILE A 203 19.34 9.27 -9.10
C ILE A 203 19.39 10.61 -8.37
N ASP A 204 19.64 11.71 -9.09
CA ASP A 204 19.73 13.04 -8.51
C ASP A 204 18.42 13.48 -7.84
N ASP A 205 17.26 13.08 -8.37
CA ASP A 205 15.97 13.40 -7.74
C ASP A 205 15.81 12.73 -6.37
N GLU A 206 16.26 11.47 -6.24
CA GLU A 206 16.27 10.72 -4.99
C GLU A 206 17.27 11.33 -3.99
N MET A 207 18.49 11.63 -4.45
CA MET A 207 19.53 12.24 -3.62
C MET A 207 19.08 13.60 -3.08
N ASN A 208 18.52 14.44 -3.94
CA ASN A 208 18.01 15.75 -3.55
C ASN A 208 16.84 15.64 -2.57
N ALA A 209 15.89 14.72 -2.81
CA ALA A 209 14.78 14.50 -1.88
C ALA A 209 15.26 14.02 -0.50
N SER A 210 16.22 13.10 -0.47
CA SER A 210 16.81 12.58 0.77
C SER A 210 17.54 13.66 1.56
N ILE A 211 18.38 14.46 0.87
CA ILE A 211 19.08 15.60 1.48
C ILE A 211 18.08 16.63 2.02
N LEU A 212 17.01 16.94 1.29
CA LEU A 212 15.98 17.88 1.74
C LEU A 212 15.23 17.37 2.97
N GLN A 213 14.93 16.07 3.05
CA GLN A 213 14.33 15.48 4.24
C GLN A 213 15.29 15.57 5.45
N ASP A 214 16.57 15.24 5.27
CA ASP A 214 17.58 15.32 6.32
C ASP A 214 17.83 16.75 6.82
N VAL A 215 17.68 17.77 5.95
CA VAL A 215 17.78 19.19 6.34
C VAL A 215 16.51 19.68 7.04
N GLN A 216 15.33 19.18 6.65
CA GLN A 216 14.07 19.53 7.29
C GLN A 216 13.85 18.84 8.65
N PHE A 217 14.38 17.63 8.85
CA PHE A 217 14.20 16.85 10.07
C PHE A 217 14.67 17.59 11.35
N PRO A 218 15.87 18.22 11.39
CA PRO A 218 16.31 19.05 12.52
C PRO A 218 15.41 20.26 12.75
N THR A 219 14.85 20.83 11.69
CA THR A 219 14.03 22.05 11.73
C THR A 219 12.64 21.77 12.30
N LYS A 220 12.05 20.60 11.99
CA LYS A 220 10.79 20.13 12.57
C LYS A 220 10.95 19.73 14.04
N LEU A 221 12.04 19.06 14.39
CA LEU A 221 12.39 18.72 15.78
C LEU A 221 12.51 19.97 16.67
N LYS A 222 13.19 21.02 16.18
CA LYS A 222 13.29 22.29 16.92
C LYS A 222 11.92 22.94 17.18
N ARG A 223 10.99 22.89 16.22
CA ARG A 223 9.65 23.47 16.39
C ARG A 223 8.79 22.69 17.40
N GLN A 224 8.88 21.36 17.43
CA GLN A 224 8.12 20.54 18.40
C GLN A 224 8.69 20.59 19.82
N ILE A 225 10.00 20.82 19.99
CA ILE A 225 10.64 20.93 21.31
C ILE A 225 10.41 22.31 21.92
N ILE A 226 10.23 23.36 21.11
CA ILE A 226 10.03 24.74 21.59
C ILE A 226 8.53 25.05 21.85
N SER A 227 7.60 24.19 21.40
CA SER A 227 6.14 24.37 21.60
C SER A 227 5.51 23.51 22.71
N LYS A 228 6.31 23.03 23.68
CA LYS A 228 5.81 22.38 24.90
C LYS A 228 6.26 23.16 26.12
#